data_AF-A0A2V3DQ31-F1
#
_entry.id   AF-A0A2V3DQ31-F1
#
_cell.length_a   1.000
_cell.length_b   1.000
_cell.length_c   1.000
_cell.angle_alpha   90.00
_cell.angle_beta   90.00
_cell.angle_gamma   90.00
#
_symmetry.space_group_name_H-M   'P 1'
#
loop_
_entity.id
_entity.type
_entity.pdbx_description
1 polymer ?
#
loop_
_entity_poly.entity_id
_entity_poly.type
_entity_poly.pdbx_seq_one_letter_code
_entity_poly.pdbx_strand_id
1 'polypeptide(L)'
;IMASGVSVPWALEAQRILAQEWGVAADVWSVTSWTELRRDGLAAEEEAFLHPENEPRTPYITAKMADAQGPIIAVTDFMKAVPDQVRQFLPNDFATLGADGFGFSDTRAAARRYFKIDSHSVVVRTLQMLAKDGKISPDTARQAATKYDLLNVNAGTTGNAGGEG
;
A
#
# COMPACT_ATOMS: atom_id res chain seq x y z
N ILE A 1 -0.13 6.22 0.67
CA ILE A 1 0.38 4.87 1.00
C ILE A 1 -0.24 4.45 2.34
N MET A 2 -0.84 3.27 2.41
CA MET A 2 -1.43 2.72 3.63
C MET A 2 -0.59 1.54 4.11
N ALA A 3 -0.34 1.45 5.42
CA ALA A 3 0.49 0.39 6.00
C ALA A 3 0.03 0.04 7.42
N SER A 4 0.30 -1.17 7.88
CA SER A 4 -0.09 -1.64 9.21
C SER A 4 1.05 -2.39 9.88
N GLY A 5 1.19 -2.27 11.20
CA GLY A 5 2.18 -3.02 11.96
C GLY A 5 3.61 -2.77 11.45
N VAL A 6 4.34 -3.85 11.17
CA VAL A 6 5.76 -3.80 10.78
C VAL A 6 6.01 -3.15 9.43
N SER A 7 4.98 -2.98 8.58
CA SER A 7 5.14 -2.35 7.26
C SER A 7 5.14 -0.82 7.29
N VAL A 8 4.77 -0.18 8.42
CA VAL A 8 4.71 1.29 8.52
C VAL A 8 6.07 1.97 8.26
N PRO A 9 7.20 1.51 8.84
CA PRO A 9 8.51 2.08 8.50
C PRO A 9 8.89 1.91 7.02
N TRP A 10 8.41 0.85 6.36
CA TRP A 10 8.70 0.60 4.94
C TRP A 10 7.93 1.60 4.06
N ALA A 11 6.69 1.91 4.42
CA ALA A 11 5.89 2.94 3.76
C ALA A 11 6.50 4.34 3.92
N LEU A 12 7.03 4.67 5.09
CA LEU A 12 7.74 5.95 5.33
C LEU A 12 9.02 6.03 4.49
N GLU A 13 9.78 4.94 4.40
CA GLU A 13 10.97 4.90 3.54
C GLU A 13 10.60 5.02 2.06
N ALA A 14 9.52 4.36 1.62
CA ALA A 14 9.01 4.49 0.25
C ALA A 14 8.57 5.93 -0.06
N GLN A 15 7.90 6.60 0.88
CA GLN A 15 7.54 8.02 0.78
C GLN A 15 8.78 8.90 0.58
N ARG A 16 9.84 8.66 1.37
CA ARG A 16 11.11 9.39 1.23
C ARG A 16 11.74 9.18 -0.15
N ILE A 17 11.80 7.93 -0.63
CA ILE A 17 12.37 7.59 -1.94
C ILE A 17 11.55 8.22 -3.07
N LEU A 18 10.21 8.15 -3.00
CA LEU A 18 9.31 8.78 -3.99
C LEU A 18 9.58 10.29 -4.10
N ALA A 19 9.70 10.99 -2.97
CA ALA A 19 9.95 12.42 -2.96
C ALA A 19 11.35 12.76 -3.51
N GLN A 20 12.39 12.05 -3.06
CA GLN A 20 13.77 12.40 -3.35
C GLN A 20 14.23 11.96 -4.74
N GLU A 21 13.78 10.81 -5.22
CA GLU A 21 14.27 10.23 -6.48
C GLU A 21 13.31 10.46 -7.65
N TRP A 22 12.02 10.68 -7.39
CA TRP A 22 10.99 10.75 -8.42
C TRP A 22 10.15 12.02 -8.37
N GLY A 23 10.37 12.91 -7.38
CA GLY A 23 9.57 14.12 -7.22
C GLY A 23 8.10 13.86 -6.93
N VAL A 24 7.75 12.66 -6.43
CA VAL A 24 6.38 12.27 -6.10
C VAL A 24 6.15 12.46 -4.61
N ALA A 25 5.28 13.39 -4.25
CA ALA A 25 4.78 13.50 -2.88
C ALA A 25 3.79 12.36 -2.59
N ALA A 26 3.82 11.84 -1.37
CA ALA A 26 2.89 10.81 -0.92
C ALA A 26 2.58 11.04 0.56
N ASP A 27 1.34 10.80 0.96
CA ASP A 27 0.96 10.70 2.38
C ASP A 27 1.05 9.25 2.86
N VAL A 28 1.43 9.05 4.13
CA VAL A 28 1.45 7.72 4.76
C VAL A 28 0.37 7.65 5.83
N TRP A 29 -0.51 6.67 5.70
CA TRP A 29 -1.57 6.40 6.67
C TRP A 29 -1.34 5.07 7.38
N SER A 30 -1.21 5.12 8.70
CA SER A 30 -1.09 3.93 9.55
C SER A 30 -2.46 3.34 9.81
N VAL A 31 -2.68 2.13 9.30
CA VAL A 31 -3.89 1.34 9.51
C VAL A 31 -3.74 0.48 10.74
N THR A 32 -4.46 0.82 11.80
CA THR A 32 -4.40 0.06 13.06
C THR A 32 -5.15 -1.28 12.97
N SER A 33 -6.27 -1.33 12.23
CA SER A 33 -7.03 -2.56 11.98
C SER A 33 -7.81 -2.49 10.68
N TRP A 34 -7.43 -3.32 9.70
CA TRP A 34 -8.16 -3.49 8.44
C TRP A 34 -9.57 -4.05 8.67
N THR A 35 -9.69 -4.98 9.62
CA THR A 35 -10.96 -5.65 9.93
C THR A 35 -11.97 -4.70 10.55
N GLU A 36 -11.55 -3.79 11.43
CA GLU A 36 -12.48 -2.80 12.00
C GLU A 36 -12.98 -1.82 10.95
N LEU A 37 -12.12 -1.39 10.01
CA LEU A 37 -12.53 -0.56 8.88
C LEU A 37 -13.52 -1.29 7.96
N ARG A 38 -13.31 -2.60 7.74
CA ARG A 38 -14.27 -3.43 6.99
C ARG A 38 -15.61 -3.51 7.70
N ARG A 39 -15.61 -3.77 9.01
CA ARG A 39 -16.84 -3.84 9.82
C ARG A 39 -17.62 -2.53 9.79
N ASP A 40 -16.93 -1.41 9.97
CA ASP A 40 -17.55 -0.09 9.89
C ASP A 40 -18.20 0.18 8.53
N GLY A 41 -17.50 -0.13 7.43
CA GLY A 41 -18.04 0.04 6.09
C GLY A 41 -19.22 -0.88 5.78
N LEU A 42 -19.16 -2.14 6.21
CA LEU A 42 -20.29 -3.08 6.07
C LEU A 42 -21.52 -2.61 6.86
N ALA A 43 -21.33 -2.10 8.07
CA ALA A 43 -22.42 -1.57 8.87
C ALA A 43 -23.08 -0.34 8.21
N ALA A 44 -22.30 0.50 7.52
CA ALA A 44 -22.84 1.64 6.77
C ALA A 44 -23.63 1.20 5.53
N GLU A 45 -23.13 0.19 4.80
CA GLU A 45 -23.86 -0.41 3.67
C GLU A 45 -25.17 -1.07 4.12
N GLU A 46 -25.14 -1.82 5.23
CA GLU A 46 -26.34 -2.46 5.79
C GLU A 46 -27.37 -1.42 6.24
N GLU A 47 -26.95 -0.36 6.94
CA GLU A 47 -27.82 0.73 7.35
C GLU A 47 -28.50 1.41 6.15
N ALA A 48 -27.73 1.73 5.10
CA ALA A 48 -28.25 2.35 3.88
C ALA A 48 -29.20 1.41 3.09
N PHE A 49 -28.93 0.10 3.11
CA PHE A 49 -29.79 -0.90 2.47
C PHE A 49 -31.11 -1.10 3.22
N LEU A 50 -31.06 -1.18 4.55
CA LEU A 50 -32.24 -1.42 5.39
C LEU A 50 -33.10 -0.17 5.59
N HIS A 51 -32.51 1.02 5.47
CA HIS A 51 -33.16 2.31 5.67
C HIS A 51 -32.94 3.26 4.48
N PRO A 52 -33.47 2.94 3.29
CA PRO A 52 -33.29 3.78 2.09
C PRO A 52 -33.92 5.17 2.21
N GLU A 53 -34.80 5.40 3.19
CA GLU A 53 -35.37 6.71 3.52
C GLU A 53 -34.41 7.65 4.24
N ASN A 54 -33.36 7.12 4.86
CA ASN A 54 -32.38 7.91 5.62
C ASN A 54 -31.20 8.32 4.74
N GLU A 55 -30.53 9.40 5.14
CA GLU A 55 -29.26 9.77 4.51
C GLU A 55 -28.19 8.70 4.81
N PRO A 56 -27.53 8.11 3.80
CA PRO A 56 -26.55 7.06 4.01
C PRO A 56 -25.37 7.52 4.86
N ARG A 57 -25.07 6.78 5.93
CA ARG A 57 -23.86 7.00 6.72
C ARG A 57 -22.61 6.77 5.86
N THR A 58 -21.67 7.72 5.88
CA THR A 58 -20.38 7.54 5.19
C THR A 58 -19.45 6.66 6.04
N PRO A 59 -18.86 5.58 5.49
CA PRO A 59 -17.84 4.80 6.20
C PRO A 59 -16.65 5.67 6.64
N TYR A 60 -16.07 5.37 7.79
CA TYR A 60 -14.94 6.11 8.36
C TYR A 60 -13.76 6.19 7.40
N ILE A 61 -13.41 5.08 6.74
CA ILE A 61 -12.30 5.05 5.78
C ILE A 61 -12.59 5.91 4.55
N THR A 62 -13.84 5.93 4.09
CA THR A 62 -14.28 6.78 2.97
C THR A 62 -14.13 8.25 3.35
N ALA A 63 -14.63 8.65 4.52
CA ALA A 63 -14.51 10.02 5.00
C ALA A 63 -13.05 10.46 5.20
N LYS A 64 -12.19 9.58 5.72
CA LYS A 64 -10.75 9.87 5.89
C LYS A 64 -9.97 9.99 4.59
N MET A 65 -10.45 9.38 3.53
CA MET A 65 -9.80 9.37 2.21
C MET A 65 -10.49 10.29 1.21
N ALA A 66 -11.50 11.07 1.61
CA ALA A 66 -12.30 11.89 0.71
C ALA A 66 -11.46 12.89 -0.11
N ASP A 67 -10.44 13.48 0.51
CA ASP A 67 -9.53 14.45 -0.13
C ASP A 67 -8.24 13.81 -0.65
N ALA A 68 -8.11 12.49 -0.59
CA ALA A 68 -6.90 11.79 -1.03
C ALA A 68 -6.71 11.96 -2.54
N GLN A 69 -5.50 12.36 -2.95
CA GLN A 69 -5.17 12.53 -4.37
C GLN A 69 -4.32 11.37 -4.89
N GLY A 70 -4.61 10.97 -6.13
CA GLY A 70 -3.87 9.91 -6.81
C GLY A 70 -4.16 8.50 -6.25
N PRO A 71 -3.37 7.51 -6.64
CA PRO A 71 -3.62 6.12 -6.30
C PRO A 71 -3.26 5.79 -4.85
N ILE A 72 -4.00 4.86 -4.26
CA ILE A 72 -3.74 4.31 -2.93
C ILE A 72 -2.98 2.99 -3.06
N ILE A 73 -1.78 2.94 -2.47
CA ILE A 73 -0.99 1.71 -2.34
C ILE A 73 -1.07 1.23 -0.89
N ALA A 74 -1.59 0.03 -0.68
CA ALA A 74 -1.55 -0.66 0.61
C ALA A 74 -0.41 -1.69 0.67
N VAL A 75 0.38 -1.67 1.74
CA VAL A 75 1.46 -2.64 1.98
C VAL A 75 1.31 -3.31 3.34
N THR A 76 1.42 -4.63 3.37
CA THR A 76 1.25 -5.45 4.58
C THR A 76 2.22 -6.64 4.58
N ASP A 77 2.58 -7.15 5.75
CA ASP A 77 3.27 -8.43 5.92
C ASP A 77 2.31 -9.62 5.97
N PHE A 78 1.00 -9.37 5.87
CA PHE A 78 -0.04 -10.38 5.65
C PHE A 78 -0.33 -10.57 4.15
N MET A 79 -1.22 -11.50 3.81
CA MET A 79 -1.73 -11.68 2.45
C MET A 79 -2.47 -10.44 1.92
N LYS A 80 -2.50 -10.26 0.59
CA LYS A 80 -3.21 -9.14 -0.07
C LYS A 80 -4.68 -9.06 0.32
N ALA A 81 -5.29 -10.22 0.58
CA ALA A 81 -6.69 -10.30 0.99
C ALA A 81 -7.02 -9.51 2.27
N VAL A 82 -6.06 -9.18 3.14
CA VAL A 82 -6.30 -8.41 4.37
C VAL A 82 -6.68 -6.95 4.06
N PRO A 83 -5.80 -6.13 3.44
CA PRO A 83 -6.17 -4.78 3.05
C PRO A 83 -7.21 -4.73 1.91
N ASP A 84 -7.31 -5.77 1.07
CA ASP A 84 -8.35 -5.82 0.02
C ASP A 84 -9.78 -5.79 0.59
N GLN A 85 -9.97 -6.15 1.87
CA GLN A 85 -11.28 -6.09 2.55
C GLN A 85 -11.91 -4.70 2.47
N VAL A 86 -11.12 -3.63 2.51
CA VAL A 86 -11.65 -2.26 2.53
C VAL A 86 -11.77 -1.61 1.15
N ARG A 87 -11.36 -2.31 0.08
CA ARG A 87 -11.26 -1.75 -1.27
C ARG A 87 -12.53 -1.06 -1.75
N GLN A 88 -13.70 -1.65 -1.47
CA GLN A 88 -14.98 -1.11 -1.94
C GLN A 88 -15.36 0.24 -1.30
N PHE A 89 -14.74 0.59 -0.17
CA PHE A 89 -15.02 1.84 0.56
C PHE A 89 -14.03 2.96 0.23
N LEU A 90 -13.05 2.72 -0.65
CA LEU A 90 -12.04 3.69 -1.02
C LEU A 90 -12.43 4.44 -2.29
N PRO A 91 -12.32 5.78 -2.32
CA PRO A 91 -12.73 6.58 -3.48
C PRO A 91 -11.72 6.52 -4.64
N ASN A 92 -10.48 6.12 -4.38
CA ASN A 92 -9.38 6.15 -5.35
C ASN A 92 -9.02 4.75 -5.85
N ASP A 93 -8.33 4.73 -7.00
CA ASP A 93 -7.70 3.52 -7.51
C ASP A 93 -6.78 2.89 -6.45
N PHE A 94 -6.97 1.58 -6.20
CA PHE A 94 -6.34 0.87 -5.10
C PHE A 94 -5.50 -0.30 -5.58
N ALA A 95 -4.29 -0.44 -5.03
CA ALA A 95 -3.47 -1.63 -5.20
C ALA A 95 -2.81 -2.10 -3.92
N THR A 96 -2.57 -3.41 -3.87
CA THR A 96 -2.12 -4.10 -2.68
C THR A 96 -0.82 -4.85 -2.92
N LEU A 97 0.10 -4.72 -1.96
CA LEU A 97 1.30 -5.51 -1.81
C LEU A 97 1.19 -6.31 -0.51
N GLY A 98 1.28 -7.63 -0.61
CA GLY A 98 1.13 -8.55 0.52
C GLY A 98 1.94 -9.83 0.32
N ALA A 99 2.19 -10.52 1.44
CA ALA A 99 2.99 -11.74 1.54
C ALA A 99 2.15 -13.00 1.26
N ASP A 100 1.56 -13.09 0.07
CA ASP A 100 0.81 -14.27 -0.35
C ASP A 100 1.74 -15.44 -0.65
N GLY A 101 1.32 -16.65 -0.25
CA GLY A 101 2.07 -17.88 -0.46
C GLY A 101 2.66 -18.45 0.82
N PHE A 102 3.53 -19.44 0.69
CA PHE A 102 4.17 -20.10 1.82
C PHE A 102 5.40 -19.33 2.29
N GLY A 103 5.60 -19.30 3.60
CA GLY A 103 6.84 -18.80 4.19
C GLY A 103 8.03 -19.63 3.72
N PHE A 104 9.17 -18.97 3.57
CA PHE A 104 10.45 -19.61 3.26
C PHE A 104 11.54 -19.05 4.17
N SER A 105 12.64 -19.78 4.32
CA SER A 105 13.76 -19.38 5.17
C SER A 105 14.77 -18.57 4.37
N ASP A 106 14.89 -17.28 4.67
CA ASP A 106 15.86 -16.35 4.11
C ASP A 106 16.04 -15.16 5.08
N THR A 107 16.93 -14.23 4.77
CA THR A 107 17.02 -12.95 5.47
C THR A 107 15.71 -12.19 5.37
N ARG A 108 15.39 -11.35 6.38
CA ARG A 108 14.16 -10.55 6.38
C ARG A 108 14.04 -9.65 5.16
N ALA A 109 15.15 -9.08 4.68
CA ALA A 109 15.17 -8.22 3.52
C ALA A 109 14.91 -8.98 2.20
N ALA A 110 15.55 -10.14 2.02
CA ALA A 110 15.29 -11.01 0.87
C ALA A 110 13.85 -11.54 0.87
N ALA A 111 13.31 -11.91 2.03
CA ALA A 111 11.91 -12.31 2.18
C ALA A 111 10.94 -11.22 1.73
N ARG A 112 11.13 -9.97 2.18
CA ARG A 112 10.28 -8.84 1.77
C ARG A 112 10.38 -8.56 0.27
N ARG A 113 11.59 -8.60 -0.29
CA ARG A 113 11.81 -8.43 -1.73
C ARG A 113 11.18 -9.58 -2.53
N TYR A 114 11.23 -10.80 -2.04
CA TYR A 114 10.57 -11.95 -2.68
C TYR A 114 9.07 -11.72 -2.79
N PHE A 115 8.41 -11.38 -1.67
CA PHE A 115 6.97 -11.08 -1.64
C PHE A 115 6.61 -9.73 -2.28
N LYS A 116 7.60 -8.92 -2.67
CA LYS A 116 7.44 -7.57 -3.23
C LYS A 116 6.67 -6.63 -2.28
N ILE A 117 6.98 -6.70 -0.99
CA ILE A 117 6.39 -5.88 0.09
C ILE A 117 7.40 -4.89 0.68
N ASP A 118 8.55 -4.71 0.04
CA ASP A 118 9.62 -3.82 0.50
C ASP A 118 9.41 -2.38 -0.04
N SER A 119 10.18 -1.41 0.46
CA SER A 119 10.01 0.01 0.12
C SER A 119 10.14 0.29 -1.39
N HIS A 120 11.09 -0.35 -2.08
CA HIS A 120 11.24 -0.19 -3.53
C HIS A 120 10.06 -0.79 -4.31
N SER A 121 9.48 -1.90 -3.85
CA SER A 121 8.24 -2.44 -4.43
C SER A 121 7.07 -1.47 -4.28
N VAL A 122 6.94 -0.78 -3.12
CA VAL A 122 5.93 0.27 -2.94
C VAL A 122 6.17 1.43 -3.91
N VAL A 123 7.42 1.89 -4.07
CA VAL A 123 7.79 2.97 -5.01
C VAL A 123 7.41 2.59 -6.44
N VAL A 124 7.88 1.44 -6.93
CA VAL A 124 7.57 0.98 -8.29
C VAL A 124 6.07 0.86 -8.51
N ARG A 125 5.33 0.30 -7.54
CA ARG A 125 3.87 0.16 -7.67
C ARG A 125 3.15 1.50 -7.71
N THR A 126 3.60 2.47 -6.91
CA THR A 126 3.07 3.84 -6.92
C THR A 126 3.26 4.49 -8.29
N LEU A 127 4.49 4.42 -8.83
CA LEU A 127 4.80 4.97 -10.15
C LEU A 127 4.02 4.27 -11.27
N GLN A 128 3.81 2.94 -11.18
CA GLN A 128 2.98 2.21 -12.15
C GLN A 128 1.55 2.74 -12.18
N MET A 129 0.94 3.01 -11.02
CA MET A 129 -0.43 3.51 -10.96
C MET A 129 -0.53 4.96 -11.41
N LEU A 130 0.41 5.82 -11.03
CA LEU A 130 0.48 7.19 -11.53
C LEU A 130 0.65 7.24 -13.06
N ALA A 131 1.45 6.33 -13.62
CA ALA A 131 1.61 6.22 -15.07
C ALA A 131 0.34 5.73 -15.77
N LYS A 132 -0.36 4.74 -15.18
CA LYS A 132 -1.67 4.27 -15.66
C LYS A 132 -2.69 5.41 -15.71
N ASP A 133 -2.65 6.31 -14.73
CA ASP A 133 -3.53 7.49 -14.65
C ASP A 133 -3.06 8.67 -15.51
N GLY A 134 -2.00 8.49 -16.32
CA GLY A 134 -1.44 9.51 -17.20
C GLY A 134 -0.77 10.68 -16.47
N LYS A 135 -0.47 10.55 -15.17
CA LYS A 135 0.14 11.61 -14.35
C LYS A 135 1.65 11.71 -14.55
N ILE A 136 2.29 10.62 -14.94
CA ILE A 136 3.74 10.54 -15.24
C ILE A 136 3.98 9.66 -16.46
N SER A 137 5.21 9.69 -17.00
CA SER A 137 5.60 8.82 -18.12
C SER A 137 5.51 7.33 -17.74
N PRO A 138 4.96 6.45 -18.60
CA PRO A 138 5.01 5.00 -18.43
C PRO A 138 6.41 4.42 -18.22
N ASP A 139 7.43 5.07 -18.77
CA ASP A 139 8.81 4.61 -18.61
C ASP A 139 9.37 4.84 -17.20
N THR A 140 8.78 5.76 -16.42
CA THR A 140 9.23 6.06 -15.04
C THR A 140 9.18 4.80 -14.16
N ALA A 141 8.08 4.04 -14.26
CA ALA A 141 7.93 2.80 -13.51
C ALA A 141 8.92 1.71 -13.96
N ARG A 142 9.20 1.64 -15.28
CA ARG A 142 10.18 0.71 -15.85
C ARG A 142 11.60 1.04 -15.36
N GLN A 143 11.97 2.32 -15.41
CA GLN A 143 13.25 2.82 -14.92
C GLN A 143 13.43 2.51 -13.43
N ALA A 144 12.40 2.74 -12.61
CA ALA A 144 12.44 2.40 -11.19
C ALA A 144 12.64 0.90 -10.96
N ALA A 145 11.88 0.05 -11.67
CA ALA A 145 12.00 -1.40 -11.54
C ALA A 145 13.40 -1.92 -11.90
N THR A 146 14.02 -1.35 -12.95
CA THR A 146 15.40 -1.65 -13.34
C THR A 146 16.40 -1.09 -12.33
N LYS A 147 16.25 0.16 -11.90
CA LYS A 147 17.14 0.84 -10.93
C LYS A 147 17.24 0.07 -9.62
N TYR A 148 16.12 -0.43 -9.11
CA TYR A 148 16.05 -1.16 -7.84
C TYR A 148 16.24 -2.67 -7.97
N ASP A 149 16.52 -3.16 -9.19
CA ASP A 149 16.68 -4.58 -9.50
C ASP A 149 15.56 -5.44 -8.87
N LEU A 150 14.31 -5.08 -9.19
CA LEU A 150 13.12 -5.58 -8.46
C LEU A 150 12.94 -7.11 -8.50
N LEU A 151 13.57 -7.78 -9.47
CA LEU A 151 13.54 -9.23 -9.64
C LEU A 151 14.61 -9.95 -8.82
N ASN A 152 15.66 -9.26 -8.39
CA ASN A 152 16.74 -9.81 -7.59
C ASN A 152 16.39 -9.78 -6.09
N VAL A 153 16.24 -10.95 -5.47
CA VAL A 153 15.94 -11.08 -4.04
C VAL A 153 16.99 -10.44 -3.14
N ASN A 154 18.25 -10.40 -3.59
CA ASN A 154 19.37 -9.85 -2.82
C ASN A 154 19.48 -8.32 -2.91
N ALA A 155 18.71 -7.67 -3.78
CA ALA A 155 18.65 -6.21 -3.90
C ALA A 155 17.65 -5.57 -2.90
N GLY A 156 17.03 -6.37 -2.02
CA GLY A 156 16.19 -5.87 -0.93
C GLY A 156 17.01 -5.20 0.16
N THR A 157 16.72 -3.93 0.48
CA THR A 157 17.41 -3.19 1.56
C THR A 157 16.50 -2.85 2.74
N THR A 158 15.19 -3.12 2.60
CA THR A 158 14.17 -2.68 3.55
C THR A 158 14.33 -3.38 4.90
N GLY A 159 14.54 -2.59 5.96
CA GLY A 159 14.62 -3.06 7.34
C GLY A 159 15.91 -3.81 7.69
N ASN A 160 17.03 -3.51 7.01
CA ASN A 160 18.38 -3.95 7.38
C ASN A 160 18.98 -3.19 8.59
N ALA A 161 18.30 -2.17 9.11
CA ALA A 161 18.70 -1.47 10.33
C ALA A 161 18.42 -2.35 11.56
N GLY A 162 19.36 -3.23 11.91
CA GLY A 162 19.29 -4.05 13.12
C GLY A 162 20.38 -5.12 13.24
N GLY A 163 21.53 -4.94 12.59
CA GLY A 163 22.58 -5.95 12.50
C GLY A 163 24.01 -5.42 12.69
N GLU A 164 24.19 -4.31 13.40
CA GLU A 164 25.49 -3.97 13.99
C GLU A 164 25.28 -3.80 15.50
N GLY A 165 25.69 -4.83 16.23
CA GLY A 165 25.88 -4.86 17.67
C GLY A 165 27.15 -5.64 17.96
#